data_AF-G2GPE3-F1
#
_entry.id   AF-G2GPE3-F1
#
_cell.length_a   1.000
_cell.length_b   1.000
_cell.length_c   1.000
_cell.angle_alpha   90.00
_cell.angle_beta   90.00
_cell.angle_gamma   90.00
#
_symmetry.space_group_name_H-M   'P 1'
#
loop_
_entity.id
_entity.type
_entity.pdbx_description
1 polymer ?
#
loop_
_entity_poly.entity_id
_entity_poly.type
_entity_poly.pdbx_seq_one_letter_code
_entity_poly.pdbx_strand_id
1 'polypeptide(L)'
;MTTEHNGIAGPYTEYDGLPALHAVDTALPLIHPYASVAPGRYVTPGGGRITIGPPEKPAHIRITLDHLGCPAQLTEEKNVAFKRLALAAEGHCVQAGCRHRAAYADGVLRIFEVRTGSITLAAFVRAVLAVELGDFWGTSLPRTGSCRRPKR
;
A
#
# COMPACT_ATOMS: atom_id res chain seq x y z
N MET A 1 -14.10 -9.00 15.18
CA MET A 1 -13.81 -8.60 13.78
C MET A 1 -15.09 -8.04 13.20
N THR A 2 -15.12 -6.77 12.83
CA THR A 2 -16.28 -6.16 12.17
C THR A 2 -16.14 -6.37 10.67
N THR A 3 -16.83 -7.39 10.16
CA THR A 3 -17.01 -7.58 8.72
C THR A 3 -17.98 -6.48 8.25
N GLU A 4 -17.44 -5.43 7.62
CA GLU A 4 -18.30 -4.42 6.98
C GLU A 4 -18.96 -5.05 5.74
N HIS A 5 -20.22 -5.48 5.88
CA HIS A 5 -21.06 -5.81 4.74
C HIS A 5 -21.58 -4.52 4.11
N ASN A 6 -20.88 -4.06 3.08
CA ASN A 6 -21.43 -3.04 2.18
C ASN A 6 -22.54 -3.71 1.36
N GLY A 7 -23.79 -3.40 1.69
CA GLY A 7 -25.00 -3.96 1.07
C GLY A 7 -25.06 -3.76 -0.45
N ILE A 8 -26.10 -4.27 -1.08
CA ILE A 8 -26.38 -4.34 -2.52
C ILE A 8 -26.49 -2.95 -3.23
N ALA A 9 -26.11 -1.87 -2.53
CA ALA A 9 -25.87 -0.52 -3.04
C ALA A 9 -24.51 0.04 -2.54
N GLY A 10 -23.51 -0.84 -2.42
CA GLY A 10 -22.18 -0.52 -1.93
C GLY A 10 -21.30 0.13 -3.00
N PRO A 11 -20.31 0.94 -2.62
CA PRO A 11 -19.61 1.91 -3.49
C PRO A 11 -18.72 1.28 -4.58
N TYR A 12 -18.86 0.00 -4.88
CA TYR A 12 -18.01 -0.72 -5.84
C TYR A 12 -18.59 -0.81 -7.26
N THR A 13 -19.80 -0.30 -7.51
CA THR A 13 -20.23 0.05 -8.87
C THR A 13 -19.68 1.41 -9.30
N GLU A 14 -19.36 2.29 -8.36
CA GLU A 14 -18.88 3.65 -8.63
C GLU A 14 -17.79 4.06 -7.63
N TYR A 15 -16.70 3.30 -7.53
CA TYR A 15 -15.43 3.86 -7.07
C TYR A 15 -14.75 4.45 -8.30
N ASP A 16 -15.17 5.66 -8.66
CA ASP A 16 -14.55 6.55 -9.66
C ASP A 16 -14.31 5.93 -11.05
N GLY A 17 -15.24 5.09 -11.52
CA GLY A 17 -15.18 4.50 -12.87
C GLY A 17 -14.01 3.54 -13.11
N LEU A 18 -13.31 3.11 -12.05
CA LEU A 18 -12.24 2.11 -12.16
C LEU A 18 -12.84 0.71 -12.06
N PRO A 19 -12.60 -0.18 -13.04
CA PRO A 19 -13.21 -1.50 -13.05
C PRO A 19 -12.69 -2.34 -11.88
N ALA A 20 -13.60 -3.01 -11.18
CA ALA A 20 -13.23 -4.10 -10.28
C ALA A 20 -12.48 -5.16 -11.10
N LEU A 21 -11.20 -5.37 -10.81
CA LEU A 21 -10.39 -6.37 -11.52
C LEU A 21 -10.90 -7.81 -11.24
N HIS A 22 -11.61 -8.03 -10.13
CA HIS A 22 -12.21 -9.33 -9.79
C HIS A 22 -13.41 -9.18 -8.84
N ALA A 23 -14.39 -10.10 -8.94
CA ALA A 23 -15.56 -10.15 -8.05
C ALA A 23 -15.19 -10.27 -6.55
N VAL A 24 -14.05 -10.88 -6.23
CA VAL A 24 -13.55 -11.03 -4.85
C VAL A 24 -13.02 -9.72 -4.25
N ASP A 25 -12.75 -8.71 -5.07
CA ASP A 25 -12.20 -7.43 -4.61
C ASP A 25 -13.31 -6.45 -4.15
N THR A 26 -14.59 -6.82 -4.30
CA THR A 26 -15.75 -6.00 -3.90
C THR A 26 -16.00 -5.95 -2.39
N ALA A 27 -15.35 -6.81 -1.60
CA ALA A 27 -15.56 -6.93 -0.15
C ALA A 27 -14.25 -6.91 0.64
N LEU A 28 -13.21 -6.25 0.13
CA LEU A 28 -11.92 -6.18 0.82
C LEU A 28 -11.98 -5.26 2.06
N PRO A 29 -11.38 -5.67 3.19
CA PRO A 29 -11.31 -4.83 4.38
C PRO A 29 -10.42 -3.60 4.14
N LEU A 30 -10.75 -2.48 4.81
CA LEU A 30 -9.90 -1.28 4.83
C LEU A 30 -8.70 -1.51 5.76
N ILE A 31 -7.48 -1.30 5.28
CA ILE A 31 -6.30 -1.31 6.14
C ILE A 31 -6.17 0.01 6.90
N HIS A 32 -5.94 -0.07 8.21
CA HIS A 32 -5.77 1.10 9.07
C HIS A 32 -4.29 1.28 9.47
N PRO A 33 -3.70 2.47 9.36
CA PRO A 33 -2.27 2.71 9.66
C PRO A 33 -1.83 2.33 11.08
N TYR A 34 -2.78 2.28 12.02
CA TYR A 34 -2.54 1.97 13.42
C TYR A 34 -3.08 0.60 13.85
N ALA A 35 -3.66 -0.18 12.94
CA ALA A 35 -4.09 -1.53 13.24
C ALA A 35 -2.92 -2.53 13.14
N SER A 36 -3.10 -3.69 13.77
CA SER A 36 -2.26 -4.85 13.48
C SER A 36 -2.39 -5.22 12.00
N VAL A 37 -1.27 -5.58 11.39
CA VAL A 37 -1.20 -5.93 9.98
C VAL A 37 -0.94 -7.42 9.84
N ALA A 38 -1.78 -8.12 9.10
CA ALA A 38 -1.66 -9.53 8.80
C ALA A 38 -1.57 -9.75 7.27
N PRO A 39 -1.00 -10.88 6.80
CA PRO A 39 -1.11 -11.29 5.41
C PRO A 39 -2.56 -11.27 4.92
N GLY A 40 -2.78 -10.79 3.70
CA GLY A 40 -4.11 -10.61 3.14
C GLY A 40 -4.18 -9.53 2.06
N ARG A 41 -5.40 -9.24 1.61
CA ARG A 41 -5.71 -8.19 0.64
C ARG A 41 -6.57 -7.13 1.30
N TYR A 42 -6.25 -5.87 1.04
CA TYR A 42 -6.92 -4.73 1.67
C TYR A 42 -7.09 -3.57 0.69
N VAL A 43 -8.11 -2.75 0.96
CA VAL A 43 -8.22 -1.40 0.40
C VAL A 43 -7.37 -0.46 1.24
N THR A 44 -6.67 0.48 0.60
CA THR A 44 -5.89 1.51 1.29
C THR A 44 -6.71 2.79 1.51
N PRO A 45 -6.37 3.61 2.52
CA PRO A 45 -6.99 4.91 2.73
C PRO A 45 -6.85 5.87 1.54
N GLY A 46 -5.80 5.73 0.72
CA GLY A 46 -5.61 6.50 -0.50
C GLY A 46 -6.45 6.05 -1.70
N GLY A 47 -7.21 4.96 -1.58
CA GLY A 47 -8.06 4.41 -2.65
C GLY A 47 -7.36 3.38 -3.54
N GLY A 48 -6.17 2.91 -3.16
CA GLY A 48 -5.47 1.80 -3.81
C GLY A 48 -5.80 0.44 -3.18
N ARG A 49 -5.09 -0.59 -3.64
CA ARG A 49 -5.14 -1.96 -3.14
C ARG A 49 -3.76 -2.36 -2.65
N ILE A 50 -3.69 -2.89 -1.43
CA ILE A 50 -2.48 -3.47 -0.88
C ILE A 50 -2.66 -4.98 -0.68
N THR A 51 -1.71 -5.76 -1.19
CA THR A 51 -1.61 -7.20 -0.99
C THR A 51 -0.37 -7.49 -0.17
N ILE A 52 -0.55 -8.23 0.93
CA ILE A 52 0.51 -8.62 1.84
C ILE A 52 0.59 -10.14 1.78
N GLY A 53 1.66 -10.66 1.19
CA GLY A 53 1.89 -12.10 1.09
C GLY A 53 2.13 -12.74 2.46
N PRO A 54 1.94 -14.07 2.58
CA PRO A 54 2.49 -14.80 3.71
C PRO A 54 4.03 -14.68 3.70
N PRO A 55 4.69 -14.82 4.85
CA PRO A 55 6.15 -14.89 4.88
C PRO A 55 6.62 -16.10 4.06
N GLU A 56 7.36 -15.84 2.99
CA GLU A 56 7.98 -16.88 2.17
C GLU A 56 9.28 -17.36 2.84
N LYS A 57 9.67 -18.62 2.60
CA LYS A 57 11.02 -19.08 2.96
C LYS A 57 12.01 -18.56 1.90
N PRO A 58 13.06 -17.80 2.27
CA PRO A 58 13.51 -17.44 3.61
C PRO A 58 13.12 -15.99 3.98
N ALA A 59 12.49 -15.78 5.13
CA ALA A 59 12.45 -14.51 5.85
C ALA A 59 11.85 -13.27 5.16
N HIS A 60 11.20 -13.35 3.99
CA HIS A 60 10.67 -12.18 3.28
C HIS A 60 9.15 -12.18 3.20
N ILE A 61 8.58 -10.99 3.36
CA ILE A 61 7.18 -10.71 3.10
C ILE A 61 7.11 -9.83 1.87
N ARG A 62 6.46 -10.32 0.82
CA ARG A 62 6.18 -9.55 -0.38
C ARG A 62 4.94 -8.68 -0.16
N ILE A 63 5.06 -7.39 -0.44
CA ILE A 63 3.97 -6.42 -0.34
C ILE A 63 3.80 -5.78 -1.72
N THR A 64 2.57 -5.80 -2.23
CA THR A 64 2.21 -5.18 -3.51
C THR A 64 1.21 -4.07 -3.26
N LEU A 65 1.47 -2.88 -3.77
CA LEU A 65 0.57 -1.73 -3.74
C LEU A 65 0.18 -1.37 -5.16
N ASP A 66 -1.12 -1.28 -5.42
CA ASP A 66 -1.69 -1.00 -6.73
C ASP A 66 -2.66 0.18 -6.63
N HIS A 67 -2.32 1.27 -7.31
CA HIS A 67 -3.11 2.50 -7.33
C HIS A 67 -4.09 2.59 -8.51
N LEU A 68 -4.23 1.51 -9.29
CA LEU A 68 -5.29 1.34 -10.30
C LEU A 68 -5.42 2.50 -11.29
N GLY A 69 -4.32 3.17 -11.65
CA GLY A 69 -4.37 4.31 -12.59
C GLY A 69 -4.58 5.68 -11.96
N CYS A 70 -4.69 5.80 -10.64
CA CYS A 70 -4.97 7.09 -9.99
C CYS A 70 -3.83 8.12 -10.19
N PRO A 71 -4.06 9.23 -10.91
CA PRO A 71 -3.00 10.22 -11.19
C PRO A 71 -2.45 10.90 -9.92
N ALA A 72 -3.27 11.04 -8.87
CA ALA A 72 -2.85 11.62 -7.59
C ALA A 72 -1.77 10.79 -6.87
N GLN A 73 -1.53 9.55 -7.30
CA GLN A 73 -0.50 8.66 -6.76
C GLN A 73 0.78 8.62 -7.60
N LEU A 74 0.77 9.32 -8.75
CA LEU A 74 1.86 9.34 -9.74
C LEU A 74 2.71 10.62 -9.70
N THR A 75 2.53 11.47 -8.68
CA THR A 75 3.34 12.66 -8.46
C THR A 75 4.81 12.29 -8.25
N GLU A 76 5.73 13.11 -8.75
CA GLU A 76 7.18 12.89 -8.61
C GLU A 76 7.60 12.76 -7.14
N GLU A 77 7.02 13.56 -6.25
CA GLU A 77 7.31 13.54 -4.82
C GLU A 77 6.98 12.18 -4.19
N LYS A 78 5.82 11.61 -4.52
CA LYS A 78 5.42 10.27 -4.08
C LYS A 78 6.33 9.21 -4.68
N ASN A 79 6.66 9.29 -5.98
CA ASN A 79 7.57 8.32 -6.61
C ASN A 79 8.94 8.30 -5.91
N VAL A 80 9.51 9.47 -5.64
CA VAL A 80 10.77 9.61 -4.89
C VAL A 80 10.65 9.01 -3.48
N ALA A 81 9.54 9.27 -2.78
CA ALA A 81 9.33 8.75 -1.43
C ALA A 81 9.15 7.22 -1.41
N PHE A 82 8.37 6.66 -2.32
CA PHE A 82 8.24 5.20 -2.46
C PHE A 82 9.55 4.54 -2.86
N LYS A 83 10.34 5.19 -3.73
CA LYS A 83 11.69 4.72 -4.08
C LYS A 83 12.61 4.69 -2.86
N ARG A 84 12.62 5.75 -2.04
CA ARG A 84 13.37 5.79 -0.77
C ARG A 84 12.96 4.67 0.18
N LEU A 85 11.65 4.41 0.29
CA LEU A 85 11.12 3.34 1.13
C LEU A 85 11.55 1.94 0.63
N ALA A 86 11.52 1.72 -0.69
CA ALA A 86 12.00 0.47 -1.30
C ALA A 86 13.50 0.25 -1.07
N LEU A 87 14.31 1.30 -1.24
CA LEU A 87 15.77 1.25 -0.97
C LEU A 87 16.08 0.99 0.51
N ALA A 88 15.29 1.56 1.43
CA ALA A 88 15.45 1.29 2.86
C ALA A 88 15.17 -0.20 3.18
N ALA A 89 14.09 -0.77 2.61
CA ALA A 89 13.80 -2.19 2.75
C ALA A 89 14.92 -3.07 2.17
N GLU A 90 15.43 -2.74 0.99
CA GLU A 90 16.57 -3.44 0.37
C GLU A 90 17.83 -3.36 1.25
N GLY A 91 18.16 -2.20 1.80
CA GLY A 91 19.33 -2.01 2.66
C GLY A 91 19.33 -2.95 3.87
N HIS A 92 18.18 -3.12 4.53
CA HIS A 92 18.04 -4.08 5.64
C HIS A 92 18.28 -5.53 5.22
N CYS A 93 17.95 -5.86 3.98
CA CYS A 93 18.11 -7.20 3.48
C CYS A 93 19.53 -7.48 2.99
N VAL A 94 20.18 -6.50 2.35
CA VAL A 94 21.61 -6.55 2.02
C VAL A 94 22.44 -6.72 3.28
N GLN A 95 22.15 -5.96 4.34
CA GLN A 95 22.81 -6.09 5.64
C GLN A 95 22.69 -7.52 6.21
N ALA A 96 21.59 -8.20 5.91
CA ALA A 96 21.30 -9.54 6.38
C ALA A 96 21.69 -10.65 5.38
N GLY A 97 22.49 -10.32 4.35
CA GLY A 97 23.06 -11.25 3.37
C GLY A 97 22.11 -11.73 2.28
N CYS A 98 20.97 -11.07 2.10
CA CYS A 98 20.03 -11.40 1.02
C CYS A 98 20.57 -10.97 -0.35
N ARG A 99 20.09 -11.64 -1.40
CA ARG A 99 20.45 -11.35 -2.81
C ARG A 99 19.33 -10.69 -3.62
N HIS A 100 18.24 -10.28 -2.98
CA HIS A 100 17.16 -9.59 -3.70
C HIS A 100 17.54 -8.13 -3.97
N ARG A 101 16.92 -7.56 -4.99
CA ARG A 101 17.05 -6.14 -5.37
C ARG A 101 15.74 -5.43 -5.06
N ALA A 102 15.75 -4.11 -4.91
CA ALA A 102 14.50 -3.36 -4.86
C ALA A 102 13.69 -3.62 -6.14
N ALA A 103 12.49 -4.18 -5.98
CA ALA A 103 11.52 -4.32 -7.06
C ALA A 103 10.81 -2.98 -7.29
N TYR A 104 11.53 -2.04 -7.89
CA TYR A 104 10.98 -0.74 -8.25
C TYR A 104 10.34 -0.83 -9.63
N ALA A 105 9.04 -0.58 -9.71
CA ALA A 105 8.33 -0.32 -10.96
C ALA A 105 7.80 1.11 -10.89
N ASP A 106 8.13 1.92 -11.89
CA ASP A 106 7.52 3.23 -12.08
C ASP A 106 6.02 3.05 -12.38
N GLY A 107 5.19 3.95 -11.84
CA GLY A 107 3.76 3.98 -12.10
C GLY A 107 2.89 3.45 -10.97
N VAL A 108 1.81 2.76 -11.35
CA VAL A 108 0.66 2.45 -10.49
C VAL A 108 0.87 1.22 -9.59
N LEU A 109 1.80 0.34 -9.96
CA LEU A 109 2.07 -0.92 -9.26
C LEU A 109 3.44 -0.85 -8.60
N ARG A 110 3.49 -1.06 -7.29
CA ARG A 110 4.73 -1.02 -6.49
C ARG A 110 4.88 -2.32 -5.72
N ILE A 111 6.09 -2.87 -5.70
CA ILE A 111 6.40 -4.14 -5.04
C ILE A 111 7.52 -3.90 -4.03
N PHE A 112 7.35 -4.43 -2.83
CA PHE A 112 8.32 -4.35 -1.76
C PHE A 112 8.59 -5.75 -1.23
N GLU A 113 9.84 -6.02 -0.88
CA GLU A 113 10.23 -7.22 -0.14
C GLU A 113 10.80 -6.79 1.20
N VAL A 114 10.12 -7.15 2.28
CA VAL A 114 10.50 -6.75 3.64
C VAL A 114 10.98 -7.97 4.38
N ARG A 115 12.19 -7.90 4.94
CA ARG A 115 12.72 -8.98 5.77
C ARG A 115 12.09 -8.98 7.16
N THR A 116 11.56 -10.13 7.55
CA THR A 116 11.12 -10.44 8.90
C THR A 116 12.24 -10.22 9.91
N GLY A 117 11.94 -9.53 11.02
CA GLY A 117 12.90 -9.24 12.09
C GLY A 117 13.73 -7.97 11.92
N SER A 118 13.79 -7.37 10.72
CA SER A 118 14.50 -6.10 10.52
C SER A 118 13.57 -4.88 10.69
N ILE A 119 12.45 -4.86 9.96
CA ILE A 119 11.39 -3.86 10.08
C ILE A 119 10.11 -4.62 10.44
N THR A 120 9.37 -4.13 11.43
CA THR A 120 8.06 -4.73 11.72
C THR A 120 7.11 -4.49 10.55
N LEU A 121 6.32 -5.50 10.18
CA LEU A 121 5.39 -5.39 9.04
C LEU A 121 4.45 -4.20 9.20
N ALA A 122 3.93 -3.97 10.42
CA ALA A 122 3.06 -2.84 10.71
C ALA A 122 3.76 -1.47 10.51
N ALA A 123 5.02 -1.33 10.93
CA ALA A 123 5.77 -0.09 10.71
C ALA A 123 6.02 0.16 9.22
N PHE A 124 6.35 -0.88 8.46
CA PHE A 124 6.56 -0.75 7.02
C PHE A 124 5.27 -0.37 6.30
N VAL A 125 4.17 -1.07 6.57
CA VAL A 125 2.86 -0.74 5.98
C VAL A 125 2.41 0.68 6.37
N ARG A 126 2.65 1.10 7.62
CA ARG A 126 2.36 2.49 8.02
C ARG A 126 3.14 3.50 7.18
N ALA A 127 4.42 3.25 6.90
CA ALA A 127 5.22 4.11 6.04
C ALA A 127 4.67 4.13 4.60
N VAL A 128 4.28 2.97 4.05
CA VAL A 128 3.62 2.88 2.73
C VAL A 128 2.36 3.77 2.68
N LEU A 129 1.49 3.67 3.69
CA LEU A 129 0.25 4.44 3.77
C LEU A 129 0.52 5.94 4.00
N ALA A 130 1.55 6.30 4.75
CA ALA A 130 1.96 7.68 4.94
C ALA A 130 2.39 8.31 3.61
N VAL A 131 3.18 7.60 2.80
CA VAL A 131 3.57 8.10 1.47
C VAL A 131 2.34 8.25 0.57
N GLU A 132 1.45 7.26 0.56
CA GLU A 132 0.21 7.29 -0.22
C GLU A 132 -0.68 8.52 0.11
N LEU A 133 -0.76 8.86 1.41
CA LEU A 133 -1.57 9.97 1.92
C LEU A 133 -0.90 11.35 1.81
N GLY A 134 0.38 11.41 1.42
CA GLY A 134 1.13 12.68 1.41
C GLY A 134 1.84 13.01 2.73
N ASP A 135 1.76 12.13 3.73
CA ASP A 135 2.20 12.37 5.10
C ASP A 135 3.67 11.94 5.33
N PHE A 136 4.59 12.35 4.44
CA PHE A 136 5.99 11.89 4.43
C PHE A 136 7.05 13.01 4.45
N TRP A 137 6.61 14.27 4.47
CA TRP A 137 7.45 15.43 4.76
C TRP A 137 7.02 16.03 6.09
N GLY A 138 7.98 16.35 6.97
CA GLY A 138 7.73 16.99 8.27
C GLY A 138 7.22 18.43 8.18
N THR A 139 6.65 18.84 7.05
CA THR A 139 6.16 20.20 6.79
C THR A 139 4.80 20.14 6.11
N SER A 140 3.95 21.07 6.54
CA SER A 140 2.56 21.33 6.16
C SER A 140 2.36 21.66 4.67
N LEU A 141 2.69 20.75 3.77
CA LEU A 141 2.13 20.77 2.42
C LEU A 141 0.69 20.24 2.48
N PRO A 142 -0.25 20.81 1.71
CA PRO A 142 -1.60 20.28 1.62
C PRO A 142 -1.52 18.81 1.21
N ARG A 143 -2.24 17.94 1.92
CA ARG A 143 -2.34 16.51 1.61
C ARG A 143 -2.58 16.36 0.10
N THR A 144 -1.57 15.94 -0.64
CA THR A 144 -1.64 15.87 -2.10
C THR A 144 -2.52 14.70 -2.47
N GLY A 145 -3.80 15.01 -2.74
CA GLY A 145 -4.77 14.17 -3.42
C GLY A 145 -4.93 12.75 -2.87
N SER A 146 -5.99 12.52 -2.10
CA SER A 146 -6.55 11.18 -1.96
C SER A 146 -7.38 10.86 -3.20
N CYS A 147 -7.35 9.61 -3.69
CA CYS A 147 -8.30 9.14 -4.72
C CYS A 147 -9.71 8.94 -4.13
N ARG A 148 -9.91 9.27 -2.84
CA ARG A 148 -11.18 9.16 -2.11
C ARG A 148 -11.87 10.52 -2.07
N ARG A 149 -13.07 10.63 -2.66
CA ARG A 149 -13.96 11.77 -2.38
C ARG A 149 -14.48 11.67 -0.94
N PRO A 150 -14.60 12.80 -0.21
CA PRO A 150 -15.33 12.80 1.05
C PRO A 150 -16.80 12.41 0.78
N LYS A 151 -17.35 11.51 1.60
CA LYS A 151 -18.79 11.23 1.58
C LYS A 151 -19.52 12.53 1.91
N ARG A 152 -20.44 12.95 1.04
CA ARG A 152 -21.43 14.00 1.35
C ARG A 152 -22.45 13.47 2.34
#